data_AF-A0A505DI97-F1
#
_entry.id   AF-A0A505DI97-F1
#
_cell.length_a   1.000
_cell.length_b   1.000
_cell.length_c   1.000
_cell.angle_alpha   90.00
_cell.angle_beta   90.00
_cell.angle_gamma   90.00
#
_symmetry.space_group_name_H-M   'P 1'
#
loop_
_entity.id
_entity.type
_entity.pdbx_description
1 polymer ?
#
loop_
_entity_poly.entity_id
_entity_poly.type
_entity_poly.pdbx_seq_one_letter_code
_entity_poly.pdbx_strand_id
1 'polypeptide(L)'
;MTIDGPGPWWSRRRSRIRAQWPTRLPGIRFCARGTLTYRAHAPLKTGGTAATRAAARLALDELGRGITERHMPEQLTTAQERLTLAAAHWHTPEDAPGLWLKARITLMLTEQDADRAQRYQDALREVTLQLAQEHERRERFRQAVFDKPDATRIWWLDRHLDDLNSLDWDVFKEKILPLVGAADDIQSKAERIAQTLLYVWEKLGDNPGQHARFTTTVRTVLEQMGWTDALAWLAPDELSASDAPGSGRDDGEEPHPVAEAGAAR
;
A
#
# COMPACT_ATOMS: atom_id res chain seq x y z
N MET A 1 -13.58 44.21 -49.03
CA MET A 1 -14.15 42.87 -49.28
C MET A 1 -13.10 41.82 -48.91
N THR A 2 -13.11 41.38 -47.64
CA THR A 2 -12.23 40.33 -47.11
C THR A 2 -12.70 38.99 -47.64
N ILE A 3 -11.87 38.35 -48.48
CA ILE A 3 -12.14 37.00 -48.96
C ILE A 3 -11.75 36.04 -47.83
N ASP A 4 -12.65 35.87 -46.86
CA ASP A 4 -12.50 34.98 -45.70
C ASP A 4 -12.80 33.52 -46.10
N GLY A 5 -11.98 32.99 -47.00
CA GLY A 5 -12.12 31.60 -47.44
C GLY A 5 -10.86 31.04 -48.11
N PRO A 6 -10.75 29.71 -48.20
CA PRO A 6 -9.55 29.01 -48.68
C PRO A 6 -9.20 29.31 -50.15
N GLY A 7 -10.04 30.08 -50.85
CA GLY A 7 -9.82 30.52 -52.21
C GLY A 7 -9.81 29.37 -53.22
N PRO A 8 -9.61 29.70 -54.50
CA PRO A 8 -9.73 28.73 -55.57
C PRO A 8 -8.61 27.70 -55.54
N TRP A 9 -8.95 26.48 -55.98
CA TRP A 9 -8.10 25.29 -55.85
C TRP A 9 -6.74 25.41 -56.56
N TRP A 10 -6.66 26.19 -57.64
CA TRP A 10 -5.42 26.43 -58.40
C TRP A 10 -4.37 27.27 -57.65
N SER A 11 -4.76 27.98 -56.58
CA SER A 11 -3.83 28.78 -55.76
C SER A 11 -3.19 27.99 -54.61
N ARG A 12 -3.58 26.72 -54.44
CA ARG A 12 -3.16 25.86 -53.34
C ARG A 12 -1.85 25.15 -53.70
N ARG A 13 -0.87 25.21 -52.80
CA ARG A 13 0.39 24.48 -52.94
C ARG A 13 0.38 23.27 -52.01
N ARG A 14 1.08 22.21 -52.43
CA ARG A 14 1.24 20.98 -51.65
C ARG A 14 2.70 20.72 -51.35
N SER A 15 2.97 20.21 -50.15
CA SER A 15 4.29 19.70 -49.79
C SER A 15 4.18 18.44 -48.94
N ARG A 16 5.15 17.55 -49.06
CA ARG A 16 5.26 16.37 -48.18
C ARG A 16 5.87 16.80 -46.85
N ILE A 17 5.37 16.20 -45.78
CA ILE A 17 5.86 16.38 -44.41
C ILE A 17 6.50 15.09 -43.94
N ARG A 18 7.68 15.22 -43.35
CA ARG A 18 8.28 14.25 -42.45
C ARG A 18 8.82 15.04 -41.28
N ALA A 19 8.31 14.77 -40.09
CA ALA A 19 8.71 15.46 -38.87
C ALA A 19 8.77 14.45 -37.71
N GLN A 20 9.49 14.81 -36.66
CA GLN A 20 9.49 14.10 -35.40
C GLN A 20 8.99 15.06 -34.33
N TRP A 21 7.93 14.67 -33.63
CA TRP A 21 7.35 15.47 -32.57
C TRP A 21 7.50 14.77 -31.22
N PRO A 22 7.83 15.50 -30.15
CA PRO A 22 8.00 14.93 -28.84
C PRO A 22 6.68 14.39 -28.29
N THR A 23 6.79 13.34 -27.48
CA THR A 23 5.71 12.84 -26.63
C THR A 23 5.85 13.42 -25.23
N ARG A 24 4.89 13.12 -24.34
CA ARG A 24 4.99 13.44 -22.91
C ARG A 24 6.16 12.72 -22.23
N LEU A 25 6.59 11.57 -22.74
CA LEU A 25 7.72 10.84 -22.19
C LEU A 25 9.04 11.36 -22.79
N PRO A 26 9.98 11.82 -21.95
CA PRO A 26 11.25 12.36 -22.44
C PRO A 26 12.03 11.28 -23.19
N GLY A 27 12.65 11.68 -24.31
CA GLY A 27 13.44 10.76 -25.15
C GLY A 27 12.63 9.89 -26.11
N ILE A 28 11.29 9.98 -26.10
CA ILE A 28 10.40 9.29 -27.05
C ILE A 28 9.67 10.31 -27.94
N ARG A 29 9.61 10.02 -29.25
CA ARG A 29 9.02 10.91 -30.25
C ARG A 29 8.04 10.17 -31.16
N PHE A 30 6.97 10.86 -31.57
CA PHE A 30 6.14 10.43 -32.69
C PHE A 30 6.79 10.82 -34.01
N CYS A 31 6.79 9.90 -34.97
CA CYS A 31 7.09 10.17 -36.36
C CYS A 31 5.82 10.61 -37.10
N ALA A 32 5.81 11.85 -37.58
CA ALA A 32 4.73 12.39 -38.39
C ALA A 32 5.07 12.28 -39.88
N ARG A 33 4.17 11.70 -40.67
CA ARG A 33 4.26 11.67 -42.14
C ARG A 33 2.96 12.13 -42.76
N GLY A 34 3.03 12.93 -43.82
CA GLY A 34 1.80 13.41 -44.44
C GLY A 34 1.98 14.40 -45.57
N THR A 35 0.87 15.06 -45.89
CA THR A 35 0.78 16.10 -46.91
C THR A 35 0.23 17.39 -46.30
N LEU A 36 0.98 18.47 -46.46
CA LEU A 36 0.57 19.84 -46.15
C LEU A 36 0.02 20.49 -47.42
N THR A 37 -1.18 21.04 -47.35
CA THR A 37 -1.71 21.96 -48.35
C THR A 37 -1.73 23.36 -47.73
N TYR A 38 -1.15 24.33 -48.41
CA TYR A 38 -1.02 25.69 -47.89
C TYR A 38 -1.26 26.74 -48.98
N ARG A 39 -1.67 27.92 -48.55
CA ARG A 39 -1.88 29.11 -49.38
C ARG A 39 -1.48 30.35 -48.58
N ALA A 40 -0.74 31.26 -49.21
CA ALA A 40 -0.36 32.53 -48.61
C ALA A 40 -1.00 33.70 -49.37
N HIS A 41 -1.50 34.69 -48.64
CA HIS A 41 -1.95 35.97 -49.20
C HIS A 41 -0.77 36.90 -49.53
N ALA A 42 -1.05 37.96 -50.30
CA ALA A 42 -0.07 38.88 -50.89
C ALA A 42 1.07 39.37 -49.95
N PRO A 43 0.85 39.74 -48.67
CA PRO A 43 1.95 40.22 -47.82
C PRO A 43 3.01 39.15 -47.51
N LEU A 44 2.63 37.87 -47.54
CA LEU A 44 3.55 36.74 -47.34
C LEU A 44 4.21 36.25 -48.65
N LYS A 45 3.72 36.70 -49.82
CA LYS A 45 4.27 36.28 -51.13
C LYS A 45 5.56 37.02 -51.51
N THR A 46 5.86 38.15 -50.89
CA THR A 46 7.08 38.95 -51.12
C THR A 46 8.36 38.17 -50.83
N GLY A 47 8.35 37.25 -49.85
CA GLY A 47 9.47 36.35 -49.56
C GLY A 47 9.61 35.13 -50.49
N GLY A 48 8.76 35.01 -51.51
CA GLY A 48 8.81 33.92 -52.49
C GLY A 48 8.22 32.59 -52.00
N THR A 49 8.24 31.60 -52.89
CA THR A 49 7.57 30.30 -52.67
C THR A 49 8.25 29.40 -51.64
N ALA A 50 9.55 29.61 -51.41
CA ALA A 50 10.32 28.88 -50.42
C ALA A 50 10.02 29.37 -48.99
N ALA A 51 9.98 30.68 -48.77
CA ALA A 51 9.64 31.26 -47.47
C ALA A 51 8.23 30.90 -47.03
N THR A 52 7.24 31.00 -47.93
CA THR A 52 5.86 30.58 -47.64
C THR A 52 5.74 29.09 -47.30
N ARG A 53 6.58 28.24 -47.91
CA ARG A 53 6.65 26.81 -47.55
C ARG A 53 7.27 26.60 -46.17
N ALA A 54 8.34 27.32 -45.86
CA ALA A 54 9.02 27.22 -44.58
C ALA A 54 8.11 27.67 -43.43
N ALA A 55 7.44 28.82 -43.59
CA ALA A 55 6.45 29.32 -42.64
C ALA A 55 5.31 28.31 -42.42
N ALA A 56 4.78 27.72 -43.50
CA ALA A 56 3.73 26.73 -43.38
C ALA A 56 4.18 25.42 -42.71
N ARG A 57 5.45 25.04 -42.86
CA ARG A 57 6.01 23.89 -42.15
C ARG A 57 6.25 24.20 -40.68
N LEU A 58 6.72 25.39 -40.35
CA LEU A 58 6.98 25.82 -38.97
C LEU A 58 5.67 25.90 -38.18
N ALA A 59 4.65 26.57 -38.72
CA ALA A 59 3.33 26.65 -38.08
C ALA A 59 2.70 25.26 -37.86
N LEU A 60 2.92 24.33 -38.79
CA LEU A 60 2.46 22.96 -38.61
C LEU A 60 3.28 22.20 -37.56
N ASP A 61 4.59 22.45 -37.48
CA ASP A 61 5.47 21.83 -36.49
C ASP A 61 5.08 22.28 -35.08
N GLU A 62 4.79 23.57 -34.88
CA GLU A 62 4.32 24.13 -33.61
C GLU A 62 2.97 23.54 -33.19
N LEU A 63 2.00 23.50 -34.11
CA LEU A 63 0.72 22.84 -33.87
C LEU A 63 0.91 21.37 -33.51
N GLY A 64 1.74 20.65 -34.28
CA GLY A 64 2.04 19.24 -34.07
C GLY A 64 2.62 18.99 -32.68
N ARG A 65 3.68 19.71 -32.31
CA ARG A 65 4.33 19.62 -30.99
C ARG A 65 3.37 19.95 -29.85
N GLY A 66 2.63 21.06 -29.96
CA GLY A 66 1.70 21.50 -28.92
C GLY A 66 0.61 20.47 -28.61
N ILE A 67 0.21 19.66 -29.60
CA ILE A 67 -0.71 18.54 -29.40
C ILE A 67 0.04 17.32 -28.87
N THR A 68 1.13 16.87 -29.50
CA THR A 68 1.76 15.59 -29.18
C THR A 68 2.47 15.56 -27.82
N GLU A 69 3.00 16.68 -27.34
CA GLU A 69 3.68 16.77 -26.03
C GLU A 69 2.77 16.43 -24.85
N ARG A 70 1.45 16.56 -25.04
CA ARG A 70 0.45 16.29 -24.00
C ARG A 70 0.07 14.81 -23.90
N HIS A 71 0.53 13.98 -24.83
CA HIS A 71 0.10 12.58 -24.96
C HIS A 71 1.24 11.62 -24.67
N MET A 72 0.91 10.53 -23.98
CA MET A 72 1.83 9.42 -23.82
C MET A 72 2.02 8.68 -25.15
N PRO A 73 3.15 7.98 -25.37
CA PRO A 73 3.39 7.19 -26.58
C PRO A 73 2.26 6.20 -26.91
N GLU A 74 1.63 5.63 -25.90
CA GLU A 74 0.51 4.68 -26.04
C GLU A 74 -0.78 5.31 -26.55
N GLN A 75 -0.95 6.60 -26.28
CA GLN A 75 -2.12 7.38 -26.69
C GLN A 75 -1.97 7.85 -28.14
N LEU A 76 -1.26 7.08 -28.97
CA LEU A 76 -1.00 7.40 -30.37
C LEU A 76 -2.29 7.65 -31.14
N THR A 77 -3.32 6.83 -30.91
CA THR A 77 -4.64 6.98 -31.55
C THR A 77 -5.31 8.28 -31.16
N THR A 78 -5.35 8.60 -29.87
CA THR A 78 -5.92 9.87 -29.37
C THR A 78 -5.14 11.09 -29.87
N ALA A 79 -3.81 11.01 -29.90
CA ALA A 79 -2.96 12.06 -30.45
C ALA A 79 -3.22 12.25 -31.96
N GLN A 80 -3.38 11.15 -32.69
CA GLN A 80 -3.72 11.15 -34.11
C GLN A 80 -5.09 11.77 -34.37
N GLU A 81 -6.11 11.44 -33.58
CA GLU A 81 -7.46 11.99 -33.70
C GLU A 81 -7.46 13.49 -33.43
N ARG A 82 -6.84 13.94 -32.33
CA ARG A 82 -6.75 15.37 -32.00
C ARG A 82 -6.00 16.16 -33.07
N LEU A 83 -4.90 15.61 -33.57
CA LEU A 83 -4.14 16.23 -34.64
C LEU A 83 -4.92 16.26 -35.95
N THR A 84 -5.67 15.20 -36.26
CA THR A 84 -6.55 15.17 -37.43
C THR A 84 -7.64 16.22 -37.30
N LEU A 85 -8.29 16.35 -36.15
CA LEU A 85 -9.32 17.35 -35.89
C LEU A 85 -8.77 18.77 -36.10
N ALA A 86 -7.60 19.06 -35.52
CA ALA A 86 -6.95 20.37 -35.65
C ALA A 86 -6.51 20.69 -37.09
N ALA A 87 -6.02 19.70 -37.84
CA ALA A 87 -5.42 19.91 -39.16
C ALA A 87 -6.37 19.64 -40.36
N ALA A 88 -7.53 19.01 -40.14
CA ALA A 88 -8.45 18.60 -41.21
C ALA A 88 -9.14 19.78 -41.92
N HIS A 89 -9.37 20.86 -41.19
CA HIS A 89 -10.02 22.06 -41.70
C HIS A 89 -9.00 23.14 -42.04
N TRP A 90 -9.37 23.99 -43.01
CA TRP A 90 -8.57 25.14 -43.36
C TRP A 90 -8.58 26.12 -42.19
N HIS A 91 -7.39 26.45 -41.69
CA HIS A 91 -7.23 27.41 -40.60
C HIS A 91 -6.04 28.32 -40.88
N THR A 92 -6.05 29.46 -40.19
CA THR A 92 -4.95 30.43 -40.16
C THR A 92 -4.23 30.28 -38.83
N PRO A 93 -2.92 29.98 -38.82
CA PRO A 93 -2.14 29.93 -37.59
C PRO A 93 -1.99 31.35 -37.04
N GLU A 94 -1.91 31.46 -35.71
CA GLU A 94 -1.81 32.75 -35.01
C GLU A 94 -0.52 33.49 -35.40
N ASP A 95 0.59 32.77 -35.56
CA ASP A 95 1.91 33.35 -35.83
C ASP A 95 2.14 33.76 -37.30
N ALA A 96 1.21 33.46 -38.21
CA ALA A 96 1.32 33.83 -39.62
C ALA A 96 -0.04 34.26 -40.21
N PRO A 97 -0.54 35.46 -39.87
CA PRO A 97 -1.79 35.97 -40.40
C PRO A 97 -1.74 36.06 -41.94
N GLY A 98 -2.77 35.51 -42.59
CA GLY A 98 -2.85 35.42 -44.06
C GLY A 98 -2.23 34.16 -44.67
N LEU A 99 -1.71 33.24 -43.85
CA LEU A 99 -1.39 31.87 -44.25
C LEU A 99 -2.58 30.96 -43.94
N TRP A 100 -3.09 30.26 -44.94
CA TRP A 100 -4.09 29.21 -44.77
C TRP A 100 -3.43 27.85 -44.92
N LEU A 101 -3.67 26.96 -43.97
CA LEU A 101 -3.12 25.62 -43.99
C LEU A 101 -4.16 24.55 -43.67
N LYS A 102 -3.94 23.39 -44.28
CA LYS A 102 -4.69 22.15 -44.09
C LYS A 102 -3.71 21.01 -44.26
N ALA A 103 -3.66 20.09 -43.31
CA ALA A 103 -2.74 18.96 -43.39
C ALA A 103 -3.46 17.63 -43.15
N ARG A 104 -2.99 16.60 -43.85
CA ARG A 104 -3.34 15.22 -43.56
C ARG A 104 -2.08 14.51 -43.14
N ILE A 105 -2.04 14.07 -41.89
CA ILE A 105 -0.84 13.58 -41.22
C ILE A 105 -1.18 12.27 -40.54
N THR A 106 -0.25 11.35 -40.56
CA THR A 106 -0.28 10.09 -39.84
C THR A 106 0.88 10.08 -38.86
N LEU A 107 0.57 9.85 -37.59
CA LEU A 107 1.50 9.63 -36.52
C LEU A 107 1.83 8.14 -36.44
N MET A 108 3.10 7.85 -36.22
CA MET A 108 3.60 6.51 -36.00
C MET A 108 4.64 6.58 -34.88
N LEU A 109 4.77 5.51 -34.11
CA LEU A 109 5.90 5.33 -33.21
C LEU A 109 6.96 4.48 -33.94
N THR A 110 8.24 4.77 -33.75
CA THR A 110 9.29 3.87 -34.24
C THR A 110 9.31 2.61 -33.37
N GLU A 111 9.79 1.48 -33.89
CA GLU A 111 9.93 0.25 -33.12
C GLU A 111 10.80 0.46 -31.87
N GLN A 112 11.92 1.16 -32.04
CA GLN A 112 12.80 1.52 -30.92
C GLN A 112 12.10 2.38 -29.85
N ASP A 113 11.29 3.34 -30.27
CA ASP A 113 10.53 4.20 -29.36
C ASP A 113 9.37 3.46 -28.70
N ALA A 114 8.75 2.49 -29.40
CA ALA A 114 7.73 1.61 -28.85
C ALA A 114 8.31 0.70 -27.76
N ASP A 115 9.47 0.09 -28.02
CA ASP A 115 10.16 -0.75 -27.06
C ASP A 115 10.56 0.04 -25.81
N ARG A 116 11.03 1.27 -25.97
CA ARG A 116 11.36 2.15 -24.84
C ARG A 116 10.12 2.50 -24.02
N ALA A 117 9.01 2.83 -24.68
CA ALA A 117 7.76 3.13 -24.00
C ALA A 117 7.26 1.90 -23.22
N GLN A 118 7.32 0.72 -23.82
CA GLN A 118 6.93 -0.55 -23.20
C GLN A 118 7.81 -0.87 -21.99
N ARG A 119 9.14 -0.75 -22.09
CA ARG A 119 10.03 -0.97 -20.94
C ARG A 119 9.75 -0.04 -19.78
N TYR A 120 9.45 1.23 -20.08
CA TYR A 120 9.08 2.19 -19.06
C TYR A 120 7.76 1.81 -18.37
N GLN A 121 6.78 1.35 -19.14
CA GLN A 121 5.50 0.86 -18.63
C GLN A 121 5.66 -0.36 -17.72
N ASP A 122 6.44 -1.33 -18.18
CA ASP A 122 6.67 -2.57 -17.45
C ASP A 122 7.38 -2.27 -16.12
N ALA A 123 8.37 -1.37 -16.13
CA ALA A 123 9.04 -0.91 -14.91
C ALA A 123 8.07 -0.21 -13.94
N LEU A 124 7.17 0.66 -14.42
CA LEU A 124 6.16 1.29 -13.57
C LEU A 124 5.18 0.25 -12.99
N ARG A 125 4.75 -0.71 -13.81
CA ARG A 125 3.85 -1.78 -13.38
C ARG A 125 4.52 -2.65 -12.32
N GLU A 126 5.79 -2.99 -12.50
CA GLU A 126 6.56 -3.77 -11.54
C GLU A 126 6.68 -3.04 -10.19
N VAL A 127 7.08 -1.77 -10.19
CA VAL A 127 7.18 -0.96 -8.96
C VAL A 127 5.82 -0.82 -8.27
N THR A 128 4.75 -0.60 -9.04
CA THR A 128 3.39 -0.49 -8.49
C THR A 128 2.94 -1.82 -7.86
N LEU A 129 3.24 -2.95 -8.51
CA LEU A 129 2.96 -4.28 -7.99
C LEU A 129 3.73 -4.54 -6.69
N GLN A 130 5.03 -4.24 -6.67
CA GLN A 130 5.87 -4.39 -5.48
C GLN A 130 5.35 -3.55 -4.32
N LEU A 131 4.98 -2.30 -4.55
CA LEU A 131 4.42 -1.43 -3.52
C LEU A 131 3.10 -1.97 -2.98
N ALA A 132 2.22 -2.46 -3.86
CA ALA A 132 0.94 -3.06 -3.47
C ALA A 132 1.13 -4.34 -2.65
N GLN A 133 2.07 -5.20 -3.05
CA GLN A 133 2.42 -6.41 -2.30
C GLN A 133 2.99 -6.09 -0.92
N GLU A 134 3.88 -5.09 -0.82
CA GLU A 134 4.44 -4.67 0.46
C GLU A 134 3.39 -4.04 1.36
N HIS A 135 2.46 -3.25 0.80
CA HIS A 135 1.30 -2.75 1.54
C HIS A 135 0.43 -3.88 2.06
N GLU A 136 0.07 -4.84 1.21
CA GLU A 136 -0.75 -5.98 1.59
C GLU A 136 -0.07 -6.86 2.65
N ARG A 137 1.24 -7.10 2.52
CA ARG A 137 2.02 -7.83 3.53
C ARG A 137 1.99 -7.12 4.87
N ARG A 138 2.19 -5.80 4.90
CA ARG A 138 2.15 -5.00 6.13
C ARG A 138 0.76 -4.98 6.75
N GLU A 139 -0.29 -4.89 5.95
CA GLU A 139 -1.67 -4.92 6.42
C GLU A 139 -2.02 -6.29 7.02
N ARG A 140 -1.68 -7.38 6.32
CA ARG A 140 -1.87 -8.74 6.85
C ARG A 140 -1.06 -8.98 8.12
N PHE A 141 0.19 -8.51 8.16
CA PHE A 141 1.01 -8.59 9.37
C PHE A 141 0.36 -7.82 10.51
N ARG A 142 -0.11 -6.60 10.26
CA ARG A 142 -0.81 -5.78 11.25
C ARG A 142 -2.07 -6.47 11.76
N GLN A 143 -2.87 -7.06 10.88
CA GLN A 143 -4.07 -7.82 11.27
C GLN A 143 -3.73 -9.11 12.03
N ALA A 144 -2.64 -9.80 11.70
CA ALA A 144 -2.28 -11.03 12.39
C ALA A 144 -1.66 -10.76 13.78
N VAL A 145 -0.84 -9.72 13.89
CA VAL A 145 -0.01 -9.45 15.08
C VAL A 145 -0.64 -8.42 16.00
N PHE A 146 -1.24 -7.36 15.47
CA PHE A 146 -1.73 -6.21 16.25
C PHE A 146 -3.26 -6.17 16.41
N ASP A 147 -3.99 -7.23 16.05
CA ASP A 147 -5.45 -7.31 16.25
C ASP A 147 -5.83 -7.57 17.71
N LYS A 148 -5.00 -8.32 18.45
CA LYS A 148 -5.20 -8.60 19.88
C LYS A 148 -3.90 -8.45 20.65
N PRO A 149 -3.93 -7.90 21.87
CA PRO A 149 -2.71 -7.70 22.66
C PRO A 149 -2.02 -9.03 22.98
N ASP A 150 -2.75 -10.13 23.13
CA ASP A 150 -2.18 -11.47 23.34
C ASP A 150 -1.44 -12.00 22.11
N ALA A 151 -1.97 -11.78 20.91
CA ALA A 151 -1.29 -12.14 19.66
C ALA A 151 0.02 -11.35 19.51
N THR A 152 0.02 -10.08 19.91
CA THR A 152 1.22 -9.23 19.90
C THR A 152 2.26 -9.70 20.91
N ARG A 153 1.84 -10.12 22.11
CA ARG A 153 2.72 -10.69 23.14
C ARG A 153 3.35 -12.01 22.68
N ILE A 154 2.55 -12.90 22.10
CA ILE A 154 3.03 -14.18 21.54
C ILE A 154 4.03 -13.92 20.42
N TRP A 155 3.73 -12.99 19.51
CA TRP A 155 4.67 -12.59 18.46
C TRP A 155 5.99 -12.00 19.02
N TRP A 156 5.91 -11.18 20.07
CA TRP A 156 7.09 -10.59 20.70
C TRP A 156 7.99 -11.66 21.34
N LEU A 157 7.38 -12.65 21.99
CA LEU A 157 8.07 -13.81 22.54
C LEU A 157 8.70 -14.67 21.42
N ASP A 158 7.93 -14.98 20.38
CA ASP A 158 8.38 -15.76 19.21
C ASP A 158 9.63 -15.12 18.56
N ARG A 159 9.65 -13.79 18.48
CA ARG A 159 10.77 -13.03 17.90
C ARG A 159 12.08 -13.13 18.70
N HIS A 160 12.01 -13.41 20.00
CA HIS A 160 13.16 -13.48 20.91
C HIS A 160 13.35 -14.88 21.52
N LEU A 161 12.77 -15.92 20.91
CA LEU A 161 12.92 -17.31 21.38
C LEU A 161 14.38 -17.75 21.48
N ASP A 162 15.22 -17.30 20.53
CA ASP A 162 16.63 -17.65 20.47
C ASP A 162 17.49 -16.88 21.49
N ASP A 163 16.99 -15.75 22.01
CA ASP A 163 17.69 -14.93 22.98
C ASP A 163 16.72 -14.28 23.98
N LEU A 164 16.20 -15.11 24.89
CA LEU A 164 15.32 -14.69 25.98
C LEU A 164 15.97 -13.67 26.93
N ASN A 165 17.31 -13.59 26.97
CA ASN A 165 18.01 -12.61 27.80
C ASN A 165 17.94 -11.19 27.20
N SER A 166 17.67 -11.08 25.89
CA SER A 166 17.41 -9.82 25.20
C SER A 166 15.94 -9.37 25.25
N LEU A 167 15.07 -10.17 25.88
CA LEU A 167 13.64 -9.91 25.95
C LEU A 167 13.34 -8.74 26.90
N ASP A 168 13.24 -7.54 26.35
CA ASP A 168 12.88 -6.33 27.07
C ASP A 168 11.37 -6.06 27.01
N TRP A 169 10.69 -6.33 28.11
CA TRP A 169 9.25 -6.08 28.25
C TRP A 169 8.88 -4.61 28.38
N ASP A 170 9.81 -3.76 28.81
CA ASP A 170 9.57 -2.32 28.92
C ASP A 170 9.56 -1.70 27.51
N VAL A 171 10.48 -2.13 26.64
CA VAL A 171 10.46 -1.75 25.21
C VAL A 171 9.18 -2.21 24.52
N PHE A 172 8.70 -3.42 24.82
CA PHE A 172 7.42 -3.90 24.30
C PHE A 172 6.24 -3.00 24.74
N LYS A 173 6.15 -2.69 26.04
CA LYS A 173 5.07 -1.86 26.60
C LYS A 173 5.10 -0.43 26.07
N GLU A 174 6.27 0.16 25.88
CA GLU A 174 6.41 1.55 25.43
C GLU A 174 6.26 1.73 23.92
N LYS A 175 6.78 0.80 23.10
CA LYS A 175 6.88 0.98 21.64
C LYS A 175 5.92 0.13 20.82
N ILE A 176 5.58 -1.07 21.31
CA ILE A 176 4.85 -2.08 20.53
C ILE A 176 3.38 -2.12 20.96
N LEU A 177 3.09 -2.14 22.25
CA LEU A 177 1.73 -2.19 22.79
C LEU A 177 0.83 -1.01 22.34
N PRO A 178 1.32 0.25 22.22
CA PRO A 178 0.49 1.35 21.73
C PRO A 178 0.00 1.16 20.28
N LEU A 179 0.69 0.33 19.48
CA LEU A 179 0.34 0.08 18.08
C LEU A 179 -0.86 -0.88 17.91
N VAL A 180 -1.21 -1.62 18.97
CA VAL A 180 -2.38 -2.53 19.04
C VAL A 180 -3.70 -1.75 19.10
N GLY A 181 -3.66 -0.43 19.27
CA GLY A 181 -4.80 0.46 19.10
C GLY A 181 -5.90 0.22 20.13
N ALA A 182 -5.73 0.78 21.34
CA ALA A 182 -6.77 1.04 22.35
C ALA A 182 -7.87 -0.03 22.54
N ALA A 183 -7.59 -1.31 22.27
CA ALA A 183 -8.44 -2.39 22.73
C ALA A 183 -8.25 -2.44 24.25
N ASP A 184 -9.32 -2.15 24.99
CA ASP A 184 -9.42 -2.30 26.43
C ASP A 184 -8.75 -3.61 26.87
N ASP A 185 -7.50 -3.52 27.32
CA ASP A 185 -6.69 -4.69 27.63
C ASP A 185 -7.28 -5.34 28.89
N ILE A 186 -8.06 -6.40 28.68
CA ILE A 186 -8.72 -7.18 29.73
C ILE A 186 -7.68 -7.64 30.75
N GLN A 187 -6.45 -7.94 30.31
CA GLN A 187 -5.34 -8.31 31.16
C GLN A 187 -4.81 -7.13 31.99
N SER A 188 -4.66 -5.92 31.42
CA SER A 188 -4.33 -4.71 32.21
C SER A 188 -5.41 -4.36 33.23
N LYS A 189 -6.70 -4.59 32.92
CA LYS A 189 -7.79 -4.43 33.89
C LYS A 189 -7.71 -5.48 35.01
N ALA A 190 -7.50 -6.75 34.66
CA ALA A 190 -7.34 -7.83 35.63
C ALA A 190 -6.09 -7.64 36.51
N GLU A 191 -4.97 -7.21 35.92
CA GLU A 191 -3.72 -6.94 36.61
C GLU A 191 -3.83 -5.72 37.53
N ARG A 192 -4.50 -4.65 37.10
CA ARG A 192 -4.84 -3.52 37.99
C ARG A 192 -5.72 -3.98 39.15
N ILE A 193 -6.77 -4.77 38.90
CA ILE A 193 -7.65 -5.27 39.96
C ILE A 193 -6.86 -6.15 40.93
N ALA A 194 -6.02 -7.06 40.44
CA ALA A 194 -5.17 -7.91 41.26
C ALA A 194 -4.18 -7.09 42.11
N GLN A 195 -3.51 -6.09 41.52
CA GLN A 195 -2.60 -5.19 42.25
C GLN A 195 -3.34 -4.35 43.29
N THR A 196 -4.59 -3.94 43.02
CA THR A 196 -5.38 -3.16 43.96
C THR A 196 -5.83 -4.03 45.14
N LEU A 197 -6.24 -5.27 44.87
CA LEU A 197 -6.57 -6.26 45.90
C LEU A 197 -5.35 -6.62 46.75
N LEU A 198 -4.19 -6.82 46.12
CA LEU A 198 -2.92 -7.07 46.81
C LEU A 198 -2.54 -5.87 47.70
N TYR A 199 -2.65 -4.64 47.19
CA TYR A 199 -2.39 -3.42 47.95
C TYR A 199 -3.33 -3.27 49.15
N VAL A 200 -4.62 -3.56 48.98
CA VAL A 200 -5.60 -3.54 50.08
C VAL A 200 -5.27 -4.62 51.12
N TRP A 201 -4.88 -5.81 50.67
CA TRP A 201 -4.45 -6.91 51.53
C TRP A 201 -3.18 -6.56 52.33
N GLU A 202 -2.16 -5.98 51.70
CA GLU A 202 -0.94 -5.52 52.36
C GLU A 202 -1.19 -4.35 53.33
N LYS A 203 -2.13 -3.46 53.01
CA LYS A 203 -2.50 -2.32 53.89
C LYS A 203 -3.29 -2.72 55.12
N LEU A 204 -3.95 -3.88 55.10
CA LEU A 204 -4.66 -4.41 56.26
C LEU A 204 -3.69 -4.85 57.38
N GLY A 205 -2.41 -5.09 57.07
CA GLY A 205 -1.35 -5.46 58.02
C GLY A 205 -1.62 -6.78 58.75
N ASP A 206 -0.80 -7.18 59.74
CA ASP A 206 -0.97 -8.46 60.45
C ASP A 206 -2.17 -8.52 61.43
N ASN A 207 -3.22 -7.74 61.21
CA ASN A 207 -4.38 -7.71 62.10
C ASN A 207 -5.45 -8.73 61.65
N PRO A 208 -5.55 -9.90 62.30
CA PRO A 208 -6.39 -11.01 61.82
C PRO A 208 -7.88 -10.65 61.80
N GLY A 209 -8.31 -9.73 62.67
CA GLY A 209 -9.69 -9.25 62.72
C GLY A 209 -10.09 -8.39 61.50
N GLN A 210 -9.15 -7.69 60.88
CA GLN A 210 -9.41 -6.89 59.68
C GLN A 210 -9.41 -7.78 58.43
N HIS A 211 -8.51 -8.78 58.38
CA HIS A 211 -8.48 -9.80 57.33
C HIS A 211 -9.79 -10.57 57.25
N ALA A 212 -10.29 -11.05 58.40
CA ALA A 212 -11.57 -11.78 58.47
C ALA A 212 -12.77 -10.92 58.01
N ARG A 213 -12.76 -9.62 58.30
CA ARG A 213 -13.83 -8.71 57.86
C ARG A 213 -13.78 -8.46 56.36
N PHE A 214 -12.59 -8.31 55.80
CA PHE A 214 -12.38 -8.14 54.35
C PHE A 214 -12.79 -9.41 53.58
N THR A 215 -12.35 -10.59 54.00
CA THR A 215 -12.74 -11.85 53.34
C THR A 215 -14.25 -12.10 53.44
N THR A 216 -14.87 -11.75 54.57
CA THR A 216 -16.34 -11.84 54.73
C THR A 216 -17.07 -10.88 53.80
N THR A 217 -16.58 -9.63 53.64
CA THR A 217 -17.21 -8.67 52.73
C THR A 217 -17.05 -9.09 51.27
N VAL A 218 -15.86 -9.54 50.87
CA VAL A 218 -15.63 -10.06 49.51
C VAL A 218 -16.52 -11.27 49.23
N ARG A 219 -16.65 -12.20 50.19
CA ARG A 219 -17.57 -13.35 50.09
C ARG A 219 -19.01 -12.92 49.88
N THR A 220 -19.52 -12.00 50.71
CA THR A 220 -20.91 -11.53 50.57
C THR A 220 -21.17 -10.83 49.23
N VAL A 221 -20.18 -10.09 48.70
CA VAL A 221 -20.29 -9.44 47.39
C VAL A 221 -20.30 -10.49 46.27
N LEU A 222 -19.43 -11.50 46.34
CA LEU A 222 -19.39 -12.59 45.35
C LEU A 222 -20.68 -13.42 45.34
N GLU A 223 -21.23 -13.70 46.52
CA GLU A 223 -22.52 -14.39 46.67
C GLU A 223 -23.68 -13.57 46.09
N GLN A 224 -23.71 -12.25 46.34
CA GLN A 224 -24.72 -11.36 45.77
C GLN A 224 -24.63 -11.23 44.24
N MET A 225 -23.44 -11.41 43.68
CA MET A 225 -23.21 -11.40 42.22
C MET A 225 -23.42 -12.77 41.57
N GLY A 226 -23.71 -13.82 42.35
CA GLY A 226 -23.92 -15.18 41.85
C GLY A 226 -22.65 -15.90 41.40
N TRP A 227 -21.47 -15.46 41.84
CA TRP A 227 -20.16 -16.00 41.45
C TRP A 227 -19.64 -16.98 42.50
N THR A 228 -20.39 -18.06 42.73
CA THR A 228 -20.07 -19.08 43.74
C THR A 228 -18.76 -19.81 43.48
N ASP A 229 -18.33 -19.88 42.21
CA ASP A 229 -17.15 -20.62 41.77
C ASP A 229 -15.84 -19.90 42.14
N ALA A 230 -15.89 -18.58 42.32
CA ALA A 230 -14.74 -17.76 42.72
C ALA A 230 -14.43 -17.83 44.22
N LEU A 231 -15.33 -18.42 45.03
CA LEU A 231 -15.16 -18.56 46.48
C LEU A 231 -14.08 -19.57 46.86
N ALA A 232 -13.74 -20.51 45.96
CA ALA A 232 -12.67 -21.49 46.16
C ALA A 232 -11.28 -20.86 46.33
N TRP A 233 -11.08 -19.64 45.82
CA TRP A 233 -9.82 -18.88 45.95
C TRP A 233 -9.66 -18.17 47.31
N LEU A 234 -10.73 -18.05 48.11
CA LEU A 234 -10.75 -17.28 49.37
C LEU A 234 -10.60 -18.15 50.63
N ALA A 235 -10.50 -19.46 50.49
CA ALA A 235 -10.22 -20.34 51.62
C ALA A 235 -8.71 -20.29 51.93
N PRO A 236 -8.30 -19.82 53.13
CA PRO A 236 -6.96 -20.09 53.61
C PRO A 236 -6.80 -21.60 53.72
N ASP A 237 -5.66 -22.10 53.27
CA ASP A 237 -5.20 -23.47 53.48
C ASP A 237 -5.18 -23.74 55.00
N GLU A 238 -6.28 -24.26 55.54
CA GLU A 238 -6.22 -24.96 56.81
C GLU A 238 -5.41 -26.22 56.54
N LEU A 239 -4.12 -26.15 56.92
CA LEU A 239 -3.27 -27.28 57.23
C LEU A 239 -4.10 -28.35 57.96
N SER A 240 -4.69 -29.26 57.18
CA SER A 240 -5.40 -30.43 57.67
C SER A 240 -4.36 -31.39 58.21
N ALA A 241 -4.11 -31.24 59.51
CA ALA A 241 -3.73 -32.34 60.36
C ALA A 241 -4.79 -33.44 60.23
N SER A 242 -4.52 -34.44 59.40
CA SER A 242 -5.13 -35.75 59.48
C SER A 242 -4.10 -36.80 59.11
N ASP A 243 -3.05 -36.88 59.92
CA ASP A 243 -2.22 -38.07 59.98
C ASP A 243 -2.72 -39.00 61.09
N ALA A 244 -2.97 -40.24 60.66
CA ALA A 244 -3.23 -41.47 61.39
C ALA A 244 -4.65 -41.72 61.94
N PRO A 245 -5.16 -42.98 61.89
CA PRO A 245 -4.37 -44.21 61.86
C PRO A 245 -4.80 -45.27 60.83
N GLY A 246 -3.81 -45.87 60.16
CA GLY A 246 -3.96 -47.09 59.38
C GLY A 246 -2.87 -48.09 59.76
N SER A 247 -3.12 -48.85 60.82
CA SER A 247 -2.35 -50.02 61.24
C SER A 247 -2.22 -51.04 60.10
N GLY A 248 -1.06 -51.08 59.45
CA GLY A 248 -0.68 -52.09 58.46
C GLY A 248 0.61 -52.77 58.91
N ARG A 249 0.44 -53.98 59.44
CA ARG A 249 1.47 -54.84 60.02
C ARG A 249 2.42 -55.34 58.92
N ASP A 250 3.70 -55.17 59.21
CA ASP A 250 4.86 -55.79 58.58
C ASP A 250 4.74 -57.32 58.59
N ASP A 251 5.05 -57.96 57.45
CA ASP A 251 5.72 -59.26 57.37
C ASP A 251 5.89 -59.65 55.89
N GLY A 252 7.13 -59.54 55.40
CA GLY A 252 7.81 -60.69 54.77
C GLY A 252 7.77 -60.87 53.25
N GLU A 253 9.00 -60.90 52.70
CA GLU A 253 9.46 -61.81 51.64
C GLU A 253 9.33 -61.39 50.15
N GLU A 254 10.41 -60.79 49.64
CA GLU A 254 10.93 -61.01 48.29
C GLU A 254 11.37 -62.48 48.11
N PRO A 255 11.25 -63.09 46.90
CA PRO A 255 12.30 -62.87 45.88
C PRO A 255 11.85 -62.90 44.40
N HIS A 256 12.57 -62.12 43.59
CA HIS A 256 12.81 -62.28 42.13
C HIS A 256 13.15 -63.74 41.72
N PRO A 257 13.07 -64.18 40.43
CA PRO A 257 13.68 -63.48 39.28
C PRO A 257 13.18 -63.79 37.82
N VAL A 258 13.78 -63.09 36.82
CA VAL A 258 14.15 -63.53 35.43
C VAL A 258 12.97 -63.79 34.43
N ALA A 259 12.94 -63.47 33.12
CA ALA A 259 13.94 -63.22 32.06
C ALA A 259 13.31 -62.51 30.83
N GLU A 260 14.18 -62.03 29.93
CA GLU A 260 14.14 -62.08 28.44
C GLU A 260 12.93 -61.53 27.66
N ALA A 261 13.11 -60.49 26.84
CA ALA A 261 13.69 -60.45 25.48
C ALA A 261 12.61 -60.53 24.38
N GLY A 262 12.66 -59.60 23.43
CA GLY A 262 11.77 -59.63 22.27
C GLY A 262 11.82 -58.38 21.41
N ALA A 263 12.85 -58.31 20.56
CA ALA A 263 12.91 -57.38 19.44
C ALA A 263 11.80 -57.66 18.41
N ALA A 264 11.23 -56.62 17.79
CA ALA A 264 10.83 -56.64 16.38
C ALA A 264 10.44 -55.24 15.87
N ARG A 265 11.29 -54.76 14.94
CA ARG A 265 11.00 -53.98 13.72
C ARG A 265 10.38 -52.59 13.83
#